data_AF-A0A1W6NYV7-F1
#
_entry.id   AF-A0A1W6NYV7-F1
#
_cell.length_a   1.000
_cell.length_b   1.000
_cell.length_c   1.000
_cell.angle_alpha   90.00
_cell.angle_beta   90.00
_cell.angle_gamma   90.00
#
_symmetry.space_group_name_H-M   'P 1'
#
loop_
_entity.id
_entity.type
_entity.pdbx_description
1 polymer ?
#
loop_
_entity_poly.entity_id
_entity_poly.type
_entity_poly.pdbx_seq_one_letter_code
_entity_poly.pdbx_strand_id
1 'polypeptide(L)'
;MTNPIPAARRWLGTPFVPRASCRGAGADCLGLIRGLWRDLHGAEPWPIPAYGPDWPRALGDNALQIALQKHLPSLAAPRTGAVLLFRLRAGQTPAHLGLCTGTHFIHAHHTSGTIESPLSTPWRHRIAGAFALIPKPQQEA
;
A
#
# COMPACT_ATOMS: atom_id res chain seq x y z
N MET A 1 0.07 -6.44 -18.71
CA MET A 1 0.22 -5.89 -17.34
C MET A 1 -0.26 -6.94 -16.35
N THR A 2 0.60 -7.38 -15.42
CA THR A 2 0.25 -8.44 -14.46
C THR A 2 -0.81 -7.92 -13.48
N ASN A 3 -1.91 -8.66 -13.34
CA ASN A 3 -2.96 -8.35 -12.38
C ASN A 3 -2.44 -8.62 -10.95
N PRO A 4 -2.39 -7.62 -10.04
CA PRO A 4 -1.86 -7.81 -8.69
C PRO A 4 -2.83 -8.53 -7.74
N ILE A 5 -4.11 -8.69 -8.11
CA ILE A 5 -5.16 -9.19 -7.20
C ILE A 5 -4.96 -10.67 -6.82
N PRO A 6 -4.66 -11.60 -7.77
CA PRO A 6 -4.34 -12.97 -7.40
C PRO A 6 -3.16 -13.05 -6.42
N ALA A 7 -2.16 -12.18 -6.58
CA ALA A 7 -1.05 -12.10 -5.64
C ALA A 7 -1.53 -11.63 -4.26
N ALA A 8 -2.31 -10.55 -4.20
CA ALA A 8 -2.81 -10.00 -2.94
C ALA A 8 -3.71 -10.94 -2.16
N ARG A 9 -4.53 -11.75 -2.83
CA ARG A 9 -5.37 -12.74 -2.15
C ARG A 9 -4.57 -13.79 -1.40
N ARG A 10 -3.36 -14.12 -1.85
CA ARG A 10 -2.47 -15.04 -1.11
C ARG A 10 -1.98 -14.47 0.22
N TRP A 11 -2.04 -13.15 0.39
CA TRP A 11 -1.61 -12.49 1.63
C TRP A 11 -2.69 -12.47 2.70
N LEU A 12 -3.96 -12.78 2.38
CA LEU A 12 -5.04 -12.85 3.35
C LEU A 12 -4.68 -13.78 4.51
N GLY A 13 -4.97 -13.34 5.73
CA GLY A 13 -4.61 -14.06 6.97
C GLY A 13 -3.18 -13.82 7.47
N THR A 14 -2.32 -13.11 6.72
CA THR A 14 -0.98 -12.76 7.22
C THR A 14 -1.08 -11.86 8.47
N PRO A 15 -0.48 -12.21 9.62
CA PRO A 15 -0.57 -11.42 10.85
C PRO A 15 -0.07 -9.98 10.68
N PHE A 16 -0.58 -9.06 11.49
CA PHE A 16 -0.03 -7.70 11.52
C PHE A 16 1.24 -7.67 12.36
N VAL A 17 2.37 -7.38 11.73
CA VAL A 17 3.66 -7.22 12.40
C VAL A 17 4.33 -5.95 11.88
N PRO A 18 4.58 -4.93 12.73
CA PRO A 18 5.22 -3.69 12.31
C PRO A 18 6.56 -3.95 11.59
N ARG A 19 6.75 -3.32 10.44
CA ARG A 19 7.94 -3.41 9.57
C ARG A 19 8.14 -4.75 8.87
N ALA A 20 7.30 -5.74 9.16
CA ALA A 20 7.38 -7.03 8.48
C ALA A 20 6.80 -6.95 7.07
N SER A 21 7.26 -7.84 6.20
CA SER A 21 6.83 -7.95 4.81
C SER A 21 6.93 -9.43 4.38
N CYS A 22 6.50 -10.36 5.23
CA CYS A 22 6.59 -11.79 4.98
C CYS A 22 5.20 -12.42 5.00
N ARG A 23 4.76 -12.93 3.84
CA ARG A 23 3.46 -13.58 3.70
C ARG A 23 3.33 -14.73 4.69
N GLY A 24 2.22 -14.79 5.43
CA GLY A 24 1.95 -15.80 6.46
C GLY A 24 2.68 -15.58 7.80
N ALA A 25 3.79 -14.83 7.83
CA ALA A 25 4.55 -14.60 9.07
C ALA A 25 4.36 -13.19 9.66
N GLY A 26 4.07 -12.18 8.83
CA GLY A 26 3.84 -10.82 9.31
C GLY A 26 3.91 -9.76 8.23
N ALA A 27 2.97 -8.81 8.24
CA ALA A 27 2.99 -7.63 7.38
C ALA A 27 2.35 -6.40 8.06
N ASP A 28 2.93 -5.22 7.87
CA ASP A 28 2.20 -3.96 8.02
C ASP A 28 1.63 -3.49 6.67
N CYS A 29 0.99 -2.31 6.62
CA CYS A 29 0.35 -1.84 5.38
C CYS A 29 1.36 -1.57 4.25
N LEU A 30 2.56 -1.06 4.57
CA LEU A 30 3.64 -0.86 3.60
C LEU A 30 4.32 -2.19 3.25
N GLY A 31 4.51 -3.04 4.25
CA GLY A 31 5.02 -4.40 4.16
C GLY A 31 4.18 -5.26 3.22
N LEU A 32 2.86 -5.13 3.25
CA LEU A 32 1.99 -5.77 2.26
C LEU A 32 2.33 -5.31 0.84
N ILE A 33 2.37 -3.99 0.58
CA ILE A 33 2.64 -3.47 -0.77
C ILE A 33 4.03 -3.87 -1.28
N ARG A 34 5.05 -3.80 -0.43
CA ARG A 34 6.40 -4.30 -0.73
C ARG A 34 6.37 -5.79 -1.10
N GLY A 35 5.61 -6.57 -0.33
CA GLY A 35 5.42 -8.00 -0.57
C GLY A 35 4.74 -8.33 -1.88
N LEU A 36 3.68 -7.60 -2.22
CA LEU A 36 3.04 -7.72 -3.52
C LEU A 36 3.99 -7.37 -4.64
N TRP A 37 4.82 -6.36 -4.46
CA TRP A 37 5.83 -6.03 -5.45
C TRP A 37 6.82 -7.17 -5.65
N ARG A 38 7.38 -7.75 -4.59
CA ARG A 38 8.28 -8.92 -4.71
C ARG A 38 7.59 -10.11 -5.37
N ASP A 39 6.34 -10.37 -5.03
CA ASP A 39 5.53 -11.43 -5.64
C ASP A 39 5.31 -11.22 -7.16
N LEU A 40 5.34 -9.97 -7.64
CA LEU A 40 5.06 -9.62 -9.05
C LEU A 40 6.33 -9.38 -9.88
N HIS A 41 7.37 -8.85 -9.25
CA HIS A 41 8.58 -8.33 -9.92
C HIS A 41 9.88 -8.99 -9.41
N GLY A 42 9.80 -9.90 -8.43
CA GLY A 42 10.91 -10.73 -7.97
C GLY A 42 11.90 -10.09 -6.99
N ALA A 43 11.93 -8.76 -6.87
CA ALA A 43 12.88 -8.04 -6.01
C ALA A 43 12.19 -6.94 -5.20
N GLU A 44 12.87 -6.36 -4.20
CA GLU A 44 12.35 -5.16 -3.52
C GLU A 44 12.19 -4.02 -4.53
N PRO A 45 11.17 -3.16 -4.34
CA PRO A 45 10.84 -2.15 -5.33
C PRO A 45 11.80 -0.95 -5.34
N TRP A 46 12.36 -0.64 -4.18
CA TRP A 46 13.32 0.43 -3.93
C TRP A 46 14.03 0.15 -2.59
N PRO A 47 15.16 0.82 -2.32
CA PRO A 47 15.78 0.78 -0.99
C PRO A 47 14.77 1.17 0.08
N ILE A 48 14.52 0.28 1.03
CA ILE A 48 13.53 0.48 2.07
C ILE A 48 14.18 1.31 3.18
N PRO A 49 13.73 2.55 3.44
CA PRO A 49 14.28 3.34 4.53
C PRO A 49 14.00 2.64 5.87
N ALA A 50 14.86 2.82 6.85
CA ALA A 50 14.53 2.46 8.22
C ALA A 50 13.35 3.31 8.68
N TYR A 51 12.17 2.70 8.80
CA TYR A 51 10.95 3.39 9.22
C TYR A 51 10.46 2.81 10.56
N GLY A 52 10.29 3.67 11.56
CA GLY A 52 9.74 3.31 12.87
C GLY A 52 8.21 3.40 12.95
N PRO A 53 7.59 3.11 14.10
CA PRO A 53 6.16 3.31 14.32
C PRO A 53 5.70 4.75 14.04
N ASP A 54 6.56 5.73 14.38
CA ASP A 54 6.32 7.16 14.18
C ASP A 54 6.88 7.70 12.85
N TRP A 55 7.28 6.84 11.93
CA TRP A 55 7.86 7.28 10.66
C TRP A 55 6.99 8.24 9.84
N PRO A 56 5.63 8.19 9.88
CA PRO A 56 4.83 9.19 9.19
C PRO A 56 4.95 10.58 9.81
N ARG A 57 5.36 10.69 11.08
CA ARG A 57 5.61 11.95 11.79
C ARG A 57 7.05 12.42 11.65
N ALA A 58 8.01 11.49 11.71
CA ALA A 58 9.44 11.81 11.69
C ALA A 58 9.94 12.34 10.33
N LEU A 59 9.29 11.99 9.22
CA LEU A 59 9.64 12.45 7.87
C LEU A 59 8.81 13.66 7.40
N GLY A 60 8.00 14.25 8.29
CA GLY A 60 7.10 15.36 7.98
C GLY A 60 5.77 14.92 7.35
N ASP A 61 4.84 15.87 7.28
CA ASP A 61 3.53 15.62 6.68
C ASP A 61 3.67 15.15 5.22
N ASN A 62 2.90 14.11 4.88
CA ASN A 62 2.82 13.51 3.55
C ASN A 62 4.05 12.71 3.09
N ALA A 63 5.00 12.37 3.97
CA ALA A 63 6.18 11.59 3.60
C ALA A 63 5.87 10.29 2.83
N LEU A 64 4.85 9.54 3.27
CA LEU A 64 4.40 8.33 2.57
C LEU A 64 3.84 8.67 1.17
N GLN A 65 3.07 9.74 1.05
CA GLN A 65 2.53 10.17 -0.25
C GLN A 65 3.67 10.55 -1.22
N ILE A 66 4.65 11.31 -0.75
CA ILE A 66 5.83 11.71 -1.53
C ILE A 66 6.62 10.47 -1.97
N ALA A 67 6.84 9.51 -1.08
CA ALA A 67 7.54 8.27 -1.41
C ALA A 67 6.78 7.47 -2.50
N LEU A 68 5.46 7.31 -2.36
CA LEU A 68 4.65 6.63 -3.38
C LEU A 68 4.67 7.38 -4.71
N GLN A 69 4.55 8.71 -4.69
CA GLN A 69 4.63 9.53 -5.90
C GLN A 69 6.01 9.46 -6.54
N LYS A 70 7.08 9.32 -5.77
CA LYS A 70 8.44 9.13 -6.30
C LYS A 70 8.56 7.80 -7.01
N HIS A 71 8.07 6.71 -6.42
CA HIS A 71 8.38 5.36 -6.88
C HIS A 71 7.30 4.70 -7.75
N LEU A 72 6.03 5.07 -7.63
CA LEU A 72 4.91 4.47 -8.34
C LEU A 72 4.23 5.49 -9.26
N PRO A 73 3.77 5.10 -10.46
CA PRO A 73 2.98 5.98 -11.31
C PRO A 73 1.67 6.36 -10.62
N SER A 74 1.41 7.66 -10.48
CA SER A 74 0.11 8.18 -10.01
C SER A 74 -0.99 7.87 -11.02
N LEU A 75 -2.17 7.56 -10.52
CA LEU A 75 -3.38 7.35 -11.31
C LEU A 75 -4.34 8.52 -11.09
N ALA A 76 -5.02 8.95 -12.15
CA ALA A 76 -6.01 10.03 -12.07
C ALA A 76 -7.21 9.66 -11.19
N ALA A 77 -7.54 8.37 -11.09
CA ALA A 77 -8.62 7.86 -10.26
C ALA A 77 -8.30 6.46 -9.70
N PRO A 78 -8.89 6.09 -8.54
CA PRO A 78 -8.89 4.71 -8.04
C PRO A 78 -9.46 3.75 -9.08
N ARG A 79 -8.78 2.62 -9.28
CA ARG A 79 -9.25 1.52 -10.13
C ARG A 79 -8.85 0.17 -9.56
N THR A 80 -9.52 -0.88 -10.00
CA THR A 80 -9.17 -2.27 -9.69
C THR A 80 -7.68 -2.53 -9.97
N GLY A 81 -6.98 -3.08 -8.99
CA GLY A 81 -5.53 -3.34 -9.02
C GLY A 81 -4.64 -2.15 -8.62
N ALA A 82 -5.21 -0.97 -8.31
CA ALA A 82 -4.43 0.17 -7.84
C ALA A 82 -4.05 0.02 -6.36
N VAL A 83 -2.88 0.51 -5.98
CA VAL A 83 -2.57 0.81 -4.58
C VAL A 83 -3.25 2.11 -4.21
N LEU A 84 -4.06 2.08 -3.17
CA LEU A 84 -4.77 3.23 -2.62
C LEU A 84 -4.07 3.70 -1.36
N LEU A 85 -3.86 5.01 -1.28
CA LEU A 85 -3.39 5.70 -0.08
C LEU A 85 -4.60 6.29 0.64
N PHE A 86 -4.71 6.08 1.94
CA PHE A 86 -5.84 6.52 2.75
C PHE A 86 -5.41 7.43 3.90
N ARG A 87 -6.30 8.35 4.26
CA ARG A 87 -6.31 9.04 5.54
C ARG A 87 -7.12 8.24 6.55
N LEU A 88 -6.56 7.93 7.71
CA LEU A 88 -7.31 7.18 8.75
C LEU A 88 -8.45 8.02 9.34
N ARG A 89 -8.28 9.34 9.41
CA ARG A 89 -9.33 10.31 9.76
C ARG A 89 -9.32 11.46 8.76
N ALA A 90 -10.48 12.10 8.57
CA ALA A 90 -10.58 13.29 7.73
C ALA A 90 -9.63 14.38 8.23
N GLY A 91 -8.97 15.10 7.32
CA GLY A 91 -8.00 16.14 7.65
C GLY A 91 -6.64 15.66 8.15
N GLN A 92 -6.41 14.35 8.31
CA GLN A 92 -5.10 13.82 8.72
C GLN A 92 -4.17 13.56 7.54
N THR A 93 -2.87 13.55 7.84
CA THR A 93 -1.82 13.07 6.94
C THR A 93 -2.12 11.64 6.50
N PRO A 94 -2.07 11.33 5.19
CA PRO A 94 -2.29 9.98 4.69
C PRO A 94 -1.20 9.02 5.19
N ALA A 95 -1.61 7.88 5.76
CA ALA A 95 -0.70 6.99 6.47
C ALA A 95 -1.07 5.51 6.34
N HIS A 96 -2.05 5.17 5.51
CA HIS A 96 -2.54 3.79 5.36
C HIS A 96 -2.63 3.37 3.90
N LEU A 97 -2.31 2.11 3.61
CA LEU A 97 -2.28 1.56 2.25
C LEU A 97 -3.17 0.34 2.10
N GLY A 98 -3.68 0.14 0.89
CA GLY A 98 -4.33 -1.10 0.50
C GLY A 98 -4.38 -1.27 -1.02
N LEU A 99 -4.57 -2.50 -1.49
CA LEU A 99 -4.76 -2.80 -2.91
C LEU A 99 -6.26 -2.86 -3.22
N CYS A 100 -6.72 -2.05 -4.16
CA CYS A 100 -8.11 -2.06 -4.64
C CYS A 100 -8.42 -3.36 -5.40
N THR A 101 -9.47 -4.05 -4.97
CA THR A 101 -10.01 -5.25 -5.65
C THR A 101 -11.35 -4.97 -6.33
N GLY A 102 -11.71 -3.68 -6.50
CA GLY A 102 -12.95 -3.21 -7.10
C GLY A 102 -13.84 -2.54 -6.06
N THR A 103 -14.88 -3.23 -5.61
CA THR A 103 -15.76 -2.75 -4.51
C THR A 103 -15.14 -2.99 -3.12
N HIS A 104 -13.98 -3.63 -3.06
CA HIS A 104 -13.22 -3.98 -1.86
C HIS A 104 -11.77 -3.56 -2.01
N PHE A 105 -11.00 -3.72 -0.94
CA PHE A 105 -9.56 -3.55 -0.95
C PHE A 105 -8.90 -4.47 0.09
N ILE A 106 -7.70 -4.95 -0.25
CA ILE A 106 -6.89 -5.79 0.65
C ILE A 106 -5.88 -4.90 1.36
N HIS A 107 -5.82 -4.99 2.69
CA HIS A 107 -4.90 -4.21 3.51
C HIS A 107 -4.46 -4.98 4.76
N ALA A 108 -3.31 -4.63 5.31
CA ALA A 108 -2.91 -5.08 6.64
C ALA A 108 -3.59 -4.21 7.70
N HIS A 109 -4.46 -4.83 8.50
CA HIS A 109 -5.19 -4.22 9.60
C HIS A 109 -4.54 -4.58 10.94
N HIS A 110 -4.38 -3.58 11.82
CA HIS A 110 -3.62 -3.74 13.06
C HIS A 110 -4.10 -4.88 13.98
N THR A 111 -5.42 -5.14 14.08
CA THR A 111 -5.94 -6.24 14.91
C THR A 111 -6.24 -7.52 14.14
N SER A 112 -6.45 -7.44 12.83
CA SER A 112 -7.00 -8.55 12.04
C SER A 112 -5.99 -9.16 11.08
N GLY A 113 -4.77 -8.63 11.02
CA GLY A 113 -3.81 -8.99 9.99
C GLY A 113 -4.26 -8.53 8.61
N THR A 114 -3.81 -9.21 7.57
CA THR A 114 -4.16 -8.90 6.20
C THR A 114 -5.55 -9.41 5.86
N ILE A 115 -6.47 -8.49 5.57
CA ILE A 115 -7.88 -8.77 5.31
C ILE A 115 -8.36 -8.05 4.05
N GLU A 116 -9.49 -8.48 3.53
CA GLU A 116 -10.23 -7.77 2.48
C GLU A 116 -11.41 -7.04 3.10
N SER A 117 -11.46 -5.72 2.92
CA SER A 117 -12.48 -4.84 3.50
C SER A 117 -13.32 -4.20 2.39
N PRO A 118 -14.61 -3.93 2.62
CA PRO A 118 -15.43 -3.16 1.68
C PRO A 118 -14.85 -1.75 1.48
N LEU A 119 -14.71 -1.32 0.23
CA LEU A 119 -14.33 0.05 -0.11
C LEU A 119 -15.56 0.97 -0.01
N SER A 120 -16.12 1.06 1.19
CA SER A 120 -17.36 1.79 1.48
C SER A 120 -17.23 3.30 1.24
N THR A 121 -18.36 4.01 1.23
CA THR A 121 -18.38 5.47 1.03
C THR A 121 -17.44 6.23 1.98
N PRO A 122 -17.41 5.96 3.30
CA PRO A 122 -16.43 6.58 4.20
C PRO A 122 -14.97 6.33 3.82
N TRP A 123 -14.63 5.13 3.33
CA TRP A 123 -13.28 4.83 2.85
C TRP A 123 -12.95 5.56 1.55
N ARG A 124 -13.90 5.63 0.61
CA ARG A 124 -13.75 6.36 -0.65
C ARG A 124 -13.44 7.85 -0.42
N HIS A 125 -14.12 8.50 0.51
CA HIS A 125 -13.85 9.90 0.87
C HIS A 125 -12.48 10.11 1.54
N ARG A 126 -11.85 9.04 2.03
CA ARG A 126 -10.53 9.10 2.68
C ARG A 126 -9.38 8.79 1.73
N ILE A 127 -9.65 8.46 0.46
CA ILE A 127 -8.61 8.21 -0.53
C ILE A 127 -7.82 9.52 -0.76
N ALA A 128 -6.50 9.43 -0.56
CA ALA A 128 -5.55 10.51 -0.77
C ALA A 128 -4.77 10.39 -2.07
N GLY A 129 -4.72 9.19 -2.64
CA GLY A 129 -4.01 8.92 -3.89
C GLY A 129 -4.26 7.49 -4.36
N ALA A 130 -4.06 7.30 -5.66
CA ALA A 130 -4.10 6.00 -6.31
C ALA A 130 -2.84 5.83 -7.17
N PHE A 131 -2.25 4.64 -7.12
CA PHE A 131 -0.97 4.35 -7.77
C PHE A 131 -1.00 3.01 -8.49
N ALA A 132 -0.34 2.92 -9.63
CA ALA A 132 -0.15 1.66 -10.33
C ALA A 132 0.97 0.84 -9.68
N LEU A 133 0.76 -0.45 -9.44
CA LEU A 133 1.77 -1.34 -8.88
C LEU A 133 2.71 -1.89 -9.97
N ILE A 134 3.34 -0.97 -10.70
CA ILE A 134 4.29 -1.27 -11.78
C ILE A 134 5.53 -0.39 -11.63
N PRO A 135 6.69 -0.82 -12.17
CA PRO A 135 7.86 0.03 -12.30
C PRO A 135 7.53 1.35 -13.00
N LYS A 136 7.97 2.46 -12.40
CA LYS A 136 8.13 3.68 -13.18
C LYS A 136 9.26 3.47 -14.19
N PRO A 137 9.09 3.87 -15.46
CA PRO A 137 10.23 3.96 -16.36
C PRO A 137 11.27 4.86 -15.70
N GLN A 138 12.53 4.42 -15.67
CA GLN A 138 13.62 5.26 -15.21
C GLN A 138 13.66 6.47 -16.15
N GLN A 139 13.44 7.67 -15.61
CA GLN A 139 13.76 8.88 -16.37
C GLN A 139 15.29 8.95 -16.38
N GLU A 140 15.88 8.75 -17.54
CA GLU A 140 17.28 9.14 -17.78
C GLU A 140 17.38 10.63 -17.44
N ALA A 141 18.25 10.94 -16.49
CA ALA A 141 18.59 12.30 -16.09
C ALA A 141 19.53 12.93 -17.10
#